data_AF-X1P1D6-F1
#
_entry.id   AF-X1P1D6-F1
#
_cell.length_a   1.000
_cell.length_b   1.000
_cell.length_c   1.000
_cell.angle_alpha   90.00
_cell.angle_beta   90.00
_cell.angle_gamma   90.00
#
_symmetry.space_group_name_H-M   'P 1'
#
loop_
_entity.id
_entity.type
_entity.pdbx_description
1 polymer ?
#
loop_
_entity_poly.entity_id
_entity_poly.type
_entity_poly.pdbx_seq_one_letter_code
_entity_poly.pdbx_strand_id
1 'polypeptide(L)'
;DLWPLNLFLRICPHGMGIFASFSPGVLEVLSNELFGIEAFSYLLQDNPALVEATTNKVGELIYGAYKKIIGLDNLVGFFQGDDMGFKTATLLSPDKLRKYILPWHKRFAKLAHDNKLLYIFHSCGCLDSIMEDLIEDVKIDAKHSFEDTIMSVKEFKKKLVKGNY
;
A
#
# COMPACT_ATOMS: atom_id res chain seq x y z
N ASP A 1 -3.41 10.22 19.42
CA ASP A 1 -4.39 9.36 20.13
C ASP A 1 -5.29 8.69 19.08
N LEU A 2 -6.22 7.81 19.47
CA LEU A 2 -7.20 7.19 18.56
C LEU A 2 -8.58 7.86 18.64
N TRP A 3 -8.65 9.08 19.18
CA TRP A 3 -9.92 9.76 19.44
C TRP A 3 -10.80 9.90 18.19
N PRO A 4 -10.28 10.27 16.99
CA PRO A 4 -11.11 10.38 15.80
C PRO A 4 -11.78 9.07 15.40
N LEU A 5 -11.08 7.94 15.51
CA LEU A 5 -11.63 6.62 15.20
C LEU A 5 -12.68 6.21 16.23
N ASN A 6 -12.42 6.44 17.51
CA ASN A 6 -13.37 6.15 18.58
C ASN A 6 -14.64 7.00 18.48
N LEU A 7 -14.52 8.27 18.06
CA LEU A 7 -15.68 9.12 17.80
C LEU A 7 -16.48 8.56 16.61
N PHE A 8 -15.80 8.21 15.52
CA PHE A 8 -16.45 7.63 14.34
C PHE A 8 -17.22 6.35 14.69
N LEU A 9 -16.62 5.44 15.46
CA LEU A 9 -17.26 4.20 15.89
C LEU A 9 -18.58 4.42 16.66
N ARG A 10 -18.73 5.55 17.37
CA ARG A 10 -19.96 5.88 18.12
C ARG A 10 -21.10 6.37 17.23
N ILE A 11 -20.78 6.97 16.07
CA ILE A 11 -21.77 7.55 15.15
C ILE A 11 -22.01 6.68 13.91
N CYS A 12 -21.17 5.67 13.71
CA CYS A 12 -21.22 4.74 12.59
C CYS A 12 -22.54 3.94 12.61
N PRO A 13 -23.27 3.81 11.48
CA PRO A 13 -24.43 2.93 11.40
C PRO A 13 -24.11 1.50 11.79
N HIS A 14 -25.07 0.82 12.41
CA HIS A 14 -24.93 -0.57 12.79
C HIS A 14 -24.58 -1.45 11.57
N GLY A 15 -23.53 -2.27 11.69
CA GLY A 15 -23.07 -3.17 10.63
C GLY A 15 -22.11 -2.55 9.61
N MET A 16 -21.77 -1.26 9.71
CA MET A 16 -20.79 -0.62 8.84
C MET A 16 -19.36 -0.86 9.33
N GLY A 17 -18.55 -1.48 8.48
CA GLY A 17 -17.14 -1.75 8.72
C GLY A 17 -16.21 -0.62 8.29
N ILE A 18 -14.97 -0.64 8.80
CA ILE A 18 -13.96 0.39 8.56
C ILE A 18 -12.73 -0.22 7.90
N PHE A 19 -12.31 0.39 6.80
CA PHE A 19 -10.96 0.26 6.31
C PHE A 19 -10.13 1.47 6.77
N ALA A 20 -9.00 1.22 7.40
CA ALA A 20 -8.15 2.28 7.93
C ALA A 20 -6.99 2.63 6.98
N SER A 21 -6.73 3.92 6.87
CA SER A 21 -5.56 4.49 6.20
C SER A 21 -5.09 5.70 7.00
N PHE A 22 -3.78 5.84 7.21
CA PHE A 22 -3.21 6.89 8.06
C PHE A 22 -2.24 7.81 7.35
N SER A 23 -1.73 7.38 6.20
CA SER A 23 -0.60 7.98 5.54
C SER A 23 -0.63 7.61 4.05
N PRO A 24 -0.04 8.45 3.17
CA PRO A 24 0.47 7.97 1.90
C PRO A 24 1.41 6.79 2.10
N GLY A 25 1.72 6.08 1.01
CA GLY A 25 2.58 4.92 1.06
C GLY A 25 4.04 5.23 1.34
N VAL A 26 4.85 4.18 1.46
CA VAL A 26 6.26 4.34 1.80
C VAL A 26 6.98 5.08 0.68
N LEU A 27 6.75 4.72 -0.59
CA LEU A 27 7.34 5.40 -1.73
C LEU A 27 6.86 6.85 -1.78
N GLU A 28 5.55 7.10 -1.68
CA GLU A 28 4.99 8.46 -1.74
C GLU A 28 5.54 9.37 -0.64
N VAL A 29 5.66 8.88 0.60
CA VAL A 29 6.25 9.70 1.68
C VAL A 29 7.70 10.06 1.35
N LEU A 30 8.48 9.12 0.80
CA LEU A 30 9.86 9.40 0.40
C LEU A 30 9.93 10.41 -0.75
N SER A 31 9.14 10.19 -1.80
CA SER A 31 9.24 10.96 -3.06
C SER A 31 8.48 12.28 -3.03
N ASN A 32 7.43 12.43 -2.22
CA ASN A 32 6.56 13.61 -2.25
C ASN A 32 6.76 14.47 -1.01
N GLU A 33 6.85 13.86 0.17
CA GLU A 33 6.82 14.58 1.45
C GLU A 33 8.21 14.87 2.02
N LEU A 34 9.19 13.97 1.80
CA LEU A 34 10.52 14.08 2.41
C LEU A 34 11.59 14.61 1.45
N PHE A 35 11.90 13.87 0.39
CA PHE A 35 13.02 14.21 -0.49
C PHE A 35 12.60 15.00 -1.73
N GLY A 36 11.38 14.82 -2.21
CA GLY A 36 11.02 15.23 -3.57
C GLY A 36 11.53 14.21 -4.61
N ILE A 37 10.77 14.02 -5.69
CA ILE A 37 11.03 12.95 -6.68
C ILE A 37 12.40 13.08 -7.35
N GLU A 38 12.87 14.30 -7.60
CA GLU A 38 14.16 14.57 -8.23
C GLU A 38 15.32 14.16 -7.31
N ALA A 39 15.38 14.72 -6.10
CA ALA A 39 16.45 14.40 -5.16
C ALA A 39 16.42 12.91 -4.77
N PHE A 40 15.24 12.35 -4.58
CA PHE A 40 15.06 10.92 -4.33
C PHE A 40 15.68 10.05 -5.44
N SER A 41 15.51 10.45 -6.70
CA SER A 41 16.06 9.73 -7.85
C SER A 41 17.59 9.69 -7.84
N TYR A 42 18.26 10.79 -7.48
CA TYR A 42 19.72 10.82 -7.31
C TYR A 42 20.17 10.00 -6.09
N LEU A 43 19.48 10.17 -4.95
CA LEU A 43 19.82 9.48 -3.70
C LEU A 43 19.72 7.95 -3.79
N LEU A 44 18.84 7.41 -4.64
CA LEU A 44 18.75 5.97 -4.92
C LEU A 44 20.05 5.35 -5.45
N GLN A 45 20.93 6.18 -6.02
CA GLN A 45 22.25 5.81 -6.53
C GLN A 45 23.37 6.34 -5.64
N ASP A 46 23.32 7.63 -5.29
CA ASP A 46 24.43 8.31 -4.62
C ASP A 46 24.52 7.98 -3.13
N ASN A 47 23.38 7.72 -2.48
CA ASN A 47 23.32 7.37 -1.07
C ASN A 47 22.18 6.38 -0.76
N PRO A 48 22.28 5.13 -1.25
CA PRO A 48 21.25 4.12 -1.03
C PRO A 48 21.06 3.77 0.46
N ALA A 49 22.08 3.96 1.29
CA ALA A 49 21.99 3.73 2.74
C ALA A 49 21.04 4.74 3.41
N LEU A 50 21.08 6.01 3.00
CA LEU A 50 20.11 7.01 3.46
C LEU A 50 18.69 6.66 3.02
N VAL A 51 18.51 6.27 1.75
CA VAL A 51 17.20 5.85 1.25
C VAL A 51 16.66 4.67 2.05
N GLU A 52 17.48 3.66 2.32
CA GLU A 52 17.08 2.47 3.07
C GLU A 52 16.73 2.81 4.53
N ALA A 53 17.53 3.64 5.20
CA ALA A 53 17.25 4.09 6.56
C ALA A 53 15.94 4.88 6.66
N THR A 54 15.69 5.80 5.72
CA THR A 54 14.46 6.58 5.68
C THR A 54 13.25 5.71 5.34
N THR A 55 13.38 4.84 4.34
CA THR A 55 12.35 3.84 3.96
C THR A 55 11.95 3.02 5.18
N ASN A 56 12.94 2.50 5.91
CA ASN A 56 12.68 1.68 7.10
C ASN A 56 11.98 2.49 8.18
N LYS A 57 12.42 3.73 8.43
CA LYS A 57 11.79 4.57 9.44
C LYS A 57 10.33 4.89 9.13
N VAL A 58 10.04 5.24 7.87
CA VAL A 58 8.67 5.50 7.39
C VAL A 58 7.80 4.25 7.54
N GLY A 59 8.29 3.12 7.04
CA GLY A 59 7.59 1.84 7.15
C GLY A 59 7.29 1.41 8.59
N GLU A 60 8.23 1.60 9.52
CA GLU A 60 8.03 1.33 10.95
C GLU A 60 6.94 2.21 11.56
N LEU A 61 6.88 3.48 11.18
CA LEU A 61 5.88 4.41 11.68
C LEU A 61 4.48 4.04 11.19
N ILE A 62 4.33 3.73 9.90
CA ILE A 62 3.06 3.26 9.31
C ILE A 62 2.64 1.92 9.96
N TYR A 63 3.57 0.98 10.09
CA TYR A 63 3.34 -0.30 10.77
C TYR A 63 2.85 -0.10 12.21
N GLY A 64 3.51 0.78 12.95
CA GLY A 64 3.16 1.14 14.32
C GLY A 64 1.79 1.82 14.43
N ALA A 65 1.39 2.61 13.43
CA ALA A 65 0.04 3.19 13.37
C ALA A 65 -1.03 2.09 13.21
N TYR A 66 -0.83 1.16 12.28
CA TYR A 66 -1.74 0.03 12.11
C TYR A 66 -1.82 -0.86 13.34
N LYS A 67 -0.70 -1.15 14.01
CA LYS A 67 -0.71 -1.94 15.26
C LYS A 67 -1.60 -1.34 16.34
N LYS A 68 -1.71 0.00 16.42
CA LYS A 68 -2.48 0.67 17.47
C LYS A 68 -3.99 0.49 17.30
N ILE A 69 -4.47 0.22 16.09
CA ILE A 69 -5.90 0.12 15.80
C ILE A 69 -6.43 -1.32 15.77
N ILE A 70 -5.55 -2.31 15.91
CA ILE A 70 -5.96 -3.70 16.00
C ILE A 70 -6.82 -3.89 17.23
N GLY A 71 -7.96 -4.56 17.06
CA GLY A 71 -8.94 -4.80 18.11
C GLY A 71 -10.06 -3.76 18.21
N LEU A 72 -10.12 -2.77 17.30
CA LEU A 72 -11.30 -1.91 17.16
C LEU A 72 -12.49 -2.72 16.61
N ASP A 73 -13.66 -2.62 17.27
CA ASP A 73 -14.82 -3.49 17.05
C ASP A 73 -15.32 -3.57 15.58
N ASN A 74 -15.19 -2.50 14.80
CA ASN A 74 -15.64 -2.45 13.40
C ASN A 74 -14.51 -2.40 12.38
N LEU A 75 -13.26 -2.66 12.78
CA LEU A 75 -12.14 -2.68 11.84
C LEU A 75 -12.23 -3.93 10.96
N VAL A 76 -12.34 -3.72 9.65
CA VAL A 76 -12.40 -4.79 8.64
C VAL A 76 -11.04 -5.00 7.99
N GLY A 77 -10.24 -3.94 7.86
CA GLY A 77 -8.97 -4.03 7.17
C GLY A 77 -8.17 -2.75 7.09
N PHE A 78 -7.05 -2.87 6.41
CA PHE A 78 -6.19 -1.74 6.05
C PHE A 78 -6.41 -1.40 4.58
N PHE A 79 -6.40 -0.12 4.26
CA PHE A 79 -6.42 0.39 2.90
C PHE A 79 -5.19 1.29 2.74
N GLN A 80 -4.08 0.71 2.32
CA GLN A 80 -2.82 1.44 2.22
C GLN A 80 -2.60 1.84 0.77
N GLY A 81 -2.55 3.15 0.52
CA GLY A 81 -2.07 3.73 -0.73
C GLY A 81 -0.56 3.69 -0.82
N ASP A 82 -0.01 3.48 -2.01
CA ASP A 82 1.36 3.82 -2.39
C ASP A 82 1.44 3.87 -3.92
N ASP A 83 1.31 5.05 -4.51
CA ASP A 83 1.30 5.21 -5.96
C ASP A 83 2.67 4.92 -6.58
N MET A 84 2.86 3.68 -7.04
CA MET A 84 4.10 3.20 -7.66
C MET A 84 4.05 3.20 -9.19
N GLY A 85 2.87 3.37 -9.78
CA GLY A 85 2.67 3.29 -11.22
C GLY A 85 2.71 4.66 -11.91
N PHE A 86 3.09 4.64 -13.18
CA PHE A 86 2.92 5.75 -14.12
C PHE A 86 2.11 5.26 -15.34
N LYS A 87 2.16 5.97 -16.49
CA LYS A 87 1.35 5.62 -17.66
C LYS A 87 1.65 4.26 -18.29
N THR A 88 2.92 3.84 -18.33
CA THR A 88 3.33 2.63 -19.06
C THR A 88 4.21 1.69 -18.24
N ALA A 89 4.75 2.17 -17.12
CA ALA A 89 5.63 1.43 -16.24
C ALA A 89 5.50 1.97 -14.82
N THR A 90 6.21 1.34 -13.88
CA THR A 90 6.38 1.84 -12.52
C THR A 90 7.30 3.07 -12.47
N LEU A 91 7.13 3.94 -11.46
CA LEU A 91 7.94 5.13 -11.22
C LEU A 91 9.40 4.80 -10.90
N LEU A 92 9.63 3.69 -10.19
CA LEU A 92 10.94 3.11 -9.97
C LEU A 92 11.07 1.79 -10.72
N SER A 93 12.30 1.37 -11.00
CA SER A 93 12.56 0.03 -11.54
C SER A 93 11.98 -1.04 -10.60
N PRO A 94 11.41 -2.14 -11.11
CA PRO A 94 10.86 -3.22 -10.30
C PRO A 94 11.81 -3.73 -9.21
N ASP A 95 13.11 -3.81 -9.49
CA ASP A 95 14.10 -4.29 -8.51
C ASP A 95 14.28 -3.34 -7.32
N LYS A 96 14.18 -2.03 -7.54
CA LYS A 96 14.21 -1.04 -6.46
C LYS A 96 12.92 -1.10 -5.63
N LEU A 97 11.77 -1.35 -6.25
CA LEU A 97 10.50 -1.56 -5.53
C LEU A 97 10.55 -2.83 -4.67
N ARG A 98 11.02 -3.96 -5.23
CA ARG A 98 11.23 -5.21 -4.50
C ARG A 98 12.21 -5.06 -3.35
N LYS A 99 13.25 -4.25 -3.52
CA LYS A 99 14.26 -4.02 -2.49
C LYS A 99 13.73 -3.14 -1.34
N TYR A 100 13.13 -2.00 -1.65
CA TYR A 100 12.85 -0.97 -0.65
C TYR A 100 11.39 -0.94 -0.21
N ILE A 101 10.44 -1.10 -1.13
CA ILE A 101 9.05 -0.70 -0.89
C ILE A 101 8.16 -1.92 -0.59
N LEU A 102 8.17 -2.94 -1.45
CA LEU A 102 7.30 -4.13 -1.30
C LEU A 102 7.50 -4.90 0.02
N PRO A 103 8.70 -4.97 0.64
CA PRO A 103 8.86 -5.60 1.95
C PRO A 103 8.00 -4.96 3.04
N TRP A 104 7.72 -3.66 2.95
CA TRP A 104 6.84 -2.98 3.91
C TRP A 104 5.37 -3.28 3.67
N HIS A 105 4.92 -3.29 2.41
CA HIS A 105 3.57 -3.76 2.07
C HIS A 105 3.32 -5.19 2.53
N LYS A 106 4.30 -6.09 2.34
CA LYS A 106 4.23 -7.46 2.84
C LYS A 106 4.08 -7.52 4.37
N ARG A 107 4.78 -6.65 5.09
CA ARG A 107 4.64 -6.53 6.55
C ARG A 107 3.25 -6.02 6.96
N PHE A 108 2.69 -5.06 6.24
CA PHE A 108 1.34 -4.54 6.51
C PHE A 108 0.27 -5.60 6.22
N ALA A 109 0.37 -6.29 5.08
CA ALA A 109 -0.53 -7.38 4.71
C ALA A 109 -0.49 -8.51 5.74
N LYS A 110 0.72 -8.96 6.10
CA LYS A 110 0.90 -9.96 7.16
C LYS A 110 0.29 -9.52 8.49
N LEU A 111 0.47 -8.26 8.89
CA LEU A 111 -0.12 -7.74 10.12
C LEU A 111 -1.66 -7.79 10.08
N ALA A 112 -2.26 -7.45 8.94
CA ALA A 112 -3.71 -7.55 8.76
C ALA A 112 -4.16 -9.02 8.89
N HIS A 113 -3.54 -9.92 8.12
CA HIS A 113 -3.91 -11.33 8.05
C HIS A 113 -3.75 -12.06 9.39
N ASP A 114 -2.65 -11.79 10.11
CA ASP A 114 -2.42 -12.36 11.45
C ASP A 114 -3.53 -11.98 12.44
N ASN A 115 -4.28 -10.90 12.16
CA ASN A 115 -5.39 -10.41 12.97
C ASN A 115 -6.77 -10.62 12.29
N LYS A 116 -6.84 -11.47 11.27
CA LYS A 116 -8.07 -11.78 10.50
C LYS A 116 -8.69 -10.55 9.82
N LEU A 117 -7.85 -9.57 9.46
CA LEU A 117 -8.23 -8.37 8.75
C LEU A 117 -7.80 -8.48 7.27
N LEU A 118 -8.50 -7.74 6.41
CA LEU A 118 -8.16 -7.64 4.99
C LEU A 118 -7.09 -6.55 4.75
N TYR A 119 -6.27 -6.75 3.72
CA TYR A 119 -5.30 -5.78 3.23
C TYR A 119 -5.63 -5.38 1.78
N ILE A 120 -6.20 -4.19 1.65
CA ILE A 120 -6.46 -3.56 0.35
C ILE A 120 -5.28 -2.65 0.01
N PHE A 121 -4.65 -2.94 -1.12
CA PHE A 121 -3.56 -2.12 -1.65
C PHE A 121 -4.09 -1.13 -2.68
N HIS A 122 -3.80 0.15 -2.49
CA HIS A 122 -4.06 1.18 -3.47
C HIS A 122 -2.77 1.63 -4.15
N SER A 123 -2.79 1.66 -5.49
CA SER A 123 -1.80 2.33 -6.31
C SER A 123 -2.39 2.62 -7.68
N CYS A 124 -2.22 3.85 -8.14
CA CYS A 124 -2.45 4.31 -9.50
C CYS A 124 -1.35 3.83 -10.46
N GLY A 125 -1.63 3.93 -11.76
CA GLY A 125 -0.74 3.65 -12.87
C GLY A 125 -0.51 2.17 -13.18
N CYS A 126 0.42 1.94 -14.10
CA CYS A 126 0.82 0.63 -14.60
C CYS A 126 1.74 -0.07 -13.58
N LEU A 127 1.26 -1.19 -13.04
CA LEU A 127 2.01 -2.04 -12.11
C LEU A 127 2.34 -3.42 -12.67
N ASP A 128 2.13 -3.64 -13.97
CA ASP A 128 2.22 -4.96 -14.61
C ASP A 128 3.52 -5.72 -14.26
N SER A 129 4.63 -5.00 -14.14
CA SER A 129 5.96 -5.53 -13.83
C SER A 129 6.14 -6.04 -12.39
N ILE A 130 5.21 -5.72 -11.48
CA ILE A 130 5.24 -6.11 -10.06
C ILE A 130 3.91 -6.73 -9.58
N MET A 131 2.92 -6.91 -10.46
CA MET A 131 1.62 -7.45 -10.06
C MET A 131 1.72 -8.86 -9.48
N GLU A 132 2.61 -9.70 -10.00
CA GLU A 132 2.83 -11.04 -9.45
C GLU A 132 3.46 -10.97 -8.05
N ASP A 133 4.41 -10.07 -7.80
CA ASP A 133 4.98 -9.85 -6.46
C ASP A 133 3.89 -9.41 -5.46
N LEU A 134 3.00 -8.51 -5.89
CA LEU A 134 1.89 -8.03 -5.07
C LEU A 134 0.89 -9.16 -4.70
N ILE A 135 0.60 -10.05 -5.64
CA ILE A 135 -0.35 -11.15 -5.44
C ILE A 135 0.30 -12.29 -4.65
N GLU A 136 1.51 -12.71 -5.04
CA GLU A 136 2.10 -13.96 -4.58
C GLU A 136 3.02 -13.79 -3.36
N ASP A 137 3.70 -12.65 -3.21
CA ASP A 137 4.61 -12.42 -2.09
C ASP A 137 4.03 -11.48 -1.03
N VAL A 138 3.48 -10.35 -1.46
CA VAL A 138 2.82 -9.39 -0.55
C VAL A 138 1.49 -9.95 -0.04
N LYS A 139 0.80 -10.77 -0.85
CA LYS A 139 -0.53 -11.33 -0.56
C LYS A 139 -1.59 -10.25 -0.35
N ILE A 140 -1.74 -9.31 -1.29
CA ILE A 140 -2.86 -8.34 -1.23
C ILE A 140 -4.20 -9.07 -1.40
N ASP A 141 -5.22 -8.67 -0.63
CA ASP A 141 -6.58 -9.23 -0.78
C ASP A 141 -7.34 -8.56 -1.93
N ALA A 142 -7.05 -7.29 -2.18
CA ALA A 142 -7.61 -6.53 -3.28
C ALA A 142 -6.66 -5.43 -3.75
N LYS A 143 -6.81 -5.05 -5.02
CA LYS A 143 -6.14 -3.89 -5.63
C LYS A 143 -7.15 -2.78 -5.92
N HIS A 144 -6.74 -1.56 -5.60
CA HIS A 144 -7.26 -0.28 -6.06
C HIS A 144 -6.07 0.49 -6.68
N SER A 145 -6.16 1.50 -7.52
CA SER A 145 -7.28 1.90 -8.37
C SER A 145 -7.21 1.17 -9.72
N PHE A 146 -8.24 1.33 -10.55
CA PHE A 146 -8.24 0.96 -11.97
C PHE A 146 -8.39 2.22 -12.81
N GLU A 147 -7.47 2.41 -13.74
CA GLU A 147 -7.53 3.51 -14.69
C GLU A 147 -7.76 2.92 -16.08
N ASP A 148 -8.88 3.28 -16.72
CA ASP A 148 -9.26 2.75 -18.03
C ASP A 148 -8.21 3.03 -19.12
N THR A 149 -7.39 4.07 -18.95
CA THR A 149 -6.26 4.40 -19.82
C THR A 149 -5.10 3.41 -19.72
N ILE A 150 -5.01 2.66 -18.63
CA ILE A 150 -3.99 1.64 -18.37
C ILE A 150 -4.56 0.26 -18.71
N MET A 151 -5.67 -0.09 -18.05
CA MET A 151 -6.35 -1.37 -18.22
C MET A 151 -7.76 -1.26 -17.69
N SER A 152 -8.75 -1.62 -18.51
CA SER A 152 -10.13 -1.64 -18.06
C SER A 152 -10.36 -2.67 -16.96
N VAL A 153 -11.34 -2.44 -16.07
CA VAL A 153 -11.72 -3.40 -15.02
C VAL A 153 -12.07 -4.79 -15.61
N LYS A 154 -12.65 -4.82 -16.82
CA LYS A 154 -12.99 -6.06 -17.54
C LYS A 154 -11.76 -6.87 -17.91
N GLU A 155 -10.72 -6.21 -18.42
CA GLU A 155 -9.46 -6.86 -18.78
C GLU A 155 -8.68 -7.29 -17.55
N PHE A 156 -8.66 -6.45 -16.51
CA PHE A 156 -8.04 -6.79 -15.23
C PHE A 156 -8.63 -8.08 -14.65
N LYS A 157 -9.97 -8.19 -14.62
CA LYS A 157 -10.65 -9.41 -14.18
C LYS A 157 -10.22 -10.62 -14.99
N LYS A 158 -10.19 -10.53 -16.33
CA LYS A 158 -9.78 -11.64 -17.22
C LYS A 158 -8.33 -12.07 -16.98
N LYS A 159 -7.44 -11.09 -16.75
CA LYS A 159 -5.99 -11.33 -16.63
C LYS A 159 -5.62 -11.95 -15.27
N LEU A 160 -6.23 -11.48 -14.18
CA LEU A 160 -5.73 -11.76 -12.83
C LEU A 160 -6.70 -12.55 -11.95
N VAL A 161 -8.00 -12.57 -12.24
CA VAL A 161 -8.96 -13.38 -11.48
C VAL A 161 -9.08 -14.76 -12.13
N LYS A 162 -8.39 -15.76 -11.57
CA LYS A 162 -8.51 -17.15 -12.00
C LYS A 162 -9.75 -17.77 -11.36
N GLY A 163 -10.88 -17.74 -12.07
CA GLY A 163 -12.11 -18.40 -11.65
C GLY A 163 -13.31 -18.04 -12.53
N ASN A 164 -14.10 -19.05 -12.90
CA ASN A 164 -15.37 -18.87 -13.61
C ASN A 164 -16.41 -18.31 -12.63
N TYR A 165 -17.06 -17.21 -13.01
CA TYR A 165 -18.35 -16.80 -12.45
C TYR A 165 -19.44 -17.21 -13.42
#